data_AF-A0A2D6AFB5-F1
#
_entry.id   AF-A0A2D6AFB5-F1
#
_cell.length_a   1.000
_cell.length_b   1.000
_cell.length_c   1.000
_cell.angle_alpha   90.00
_cell.angle_beta   90.00
_cell.angle_gamma   90.00
#
_symmetry.space_group_name_H-M   'P 1'
#
loop_
_entity.id
_entity.type
_entity.pdbx_description
1 polymer ?
#
loop_
_entity_poly.entity_id
_entity_poly.type
_entity_poly.pdbx_seq_one_letter_code
_entity_poly.pdbx_strand_id
1 'polypeptide(L)'
;WQVYTHGGRKPTTLDATQWARRATECGAGELLVTSMDTDGQKTGYDNDLLSSISGSVTVPVIASGGAGALEHFYDALVYGKSDAVLAASLFHFGELRVSEVKSYLSDRGIPVRKVE
;
A
#
# COMPACT_ATOMS: atom_id res chain seq x y z
N TRP A 1 -4.17 -9.35 11.33
CA TRP A 1 -2.78 -9.34 10.84
C TRP A 1 -1.84 -9.02 12.00
N GLN A 2 -0.66 -9.62 12.08
CA GLN A 2 0.27 -9.40 13.20
C GLN A 2 1.36 -8.40 12.82
N VAL A 3 1.74 -7.50 13.75
CA VAL A 3 2.86 -6.57 13.52
C VAL A 3 4.20 -7.27 13.75
N TYR A 4 5.12 -7.05 12.83
CA TYR A 4 6.52 -7.51 12.92
C TYR A 4 7.49 -6.33 13.07
N THR A 5 8.62 -6.62 13.70
CA THR A 5 9.73 -5.66 13.89
C THR A 5 11.05 -6.28 13.44
N HIS A 6 12.14 -5.50 13.49
CA HIS A 6 13.50 -5.96 13.11
C HIS A 6 13.55 -6.46 11.65
N GLY A 7 12.96 -5.69 10.73
CA GLY A 7 12.90 -6.04 9.30
C GLY A 7 12.07 -7.30 9.04
N GLY A 8 10.91 -7.42 9.68
CA GLY A 8 10.00 -8.56 9.46
C GLY A 8 10.39 -9.85 10.18
N ARG A 9 11.42 -9.85 11.03
CA ARG A 9 11.96 -11.08 11.64
C ARG A 9 11.37 -11.43 13.00
N LYS A 10 10.91 -10.42 13.75
CA LYS A 10 10.42 -10.62 15.12
C LYS A 10 8.93 -10.31 15.20
N PRO A 11 8.05 -11.32 15.39
CA PRO A 11 6.62 -11.07 15.60
C PRO A 11 6.41 -10.37 16.94
N THR A 12 5.36 -9.56 17.01
CA THR A 12 4.86 -8.94 18.25
C THR A 12 3.48 -9.48 18.59
N THR A 13 2.92 -9.17 19.76
CA THR A 13 1.54 -9.55 20.10
C THR A 13 0.50 -8.55 19.57
N LEU A 14 0.91 -7.56 18.78
CA LEU A 14 0.04 -6.49 18.33
C LEU A 14 -0.71 -6.88 17.04
N ASP A 15 -2.01 -6.63 17.01
CA ASP A 15 -2.78 -6.63 15.77
C ASP A 15 -2.47 -5.35 14.96
N ALA A 16 -2.30 -5.50 13.65
CA ALA A 16 -1.90 -4.41 12.77
C ALA A 16 -2.92 -3.27 12.71
N THR A 17 -4.22 -3.58 12.75
CA THR A 17 -5.29 -2.57 12.70
C THR A 17 -5.35 -1.80 14.01
N GLN A 18 -5.26 -2.51 15.15
CA GLN A 18 -5.20 -1.85 16.46
C GLN A 18 -3.93 -1.00 16.62
N TRP A 19 -2.80 -1.49 16.11
CA TRP A 19 -1.55 -0.75 16.13
C TRP A 19 -1.60 0.50 15.26
N ALA A 20 -2.19 0.42 14.07
CA ALA A 20 -2.41 1.56 13.19
C ALA A 20 -3.19 2.66 13.91
N ARG A 21 -4.33 2.33 14.53
CA ARG A 21 -5.11 3.29 15.35
C ARG A 21 -4.27 3.94 16.43
N ARG A 22 -3.59 3.14 17.24
CA ARG A 22 -2.75 3.66 18.32
C ARG A 22 -1.64 4.59 17.80
N ALA A 23 -1.01 4.24 16.68
CA ALA A 23 0.02 5.10 16.06
C ALA A 23 -0.55 6.46 15.67
N THR A 24 -1.76 6.49 15.09
CA THR A 24 -2.45 7.73 14.72
C THR A 24 -2.88 8.55 15.94
N GLU A 25 -3.39 7.91 17.00
CA GLU A 25 -3.71 8.56 18.28
C GLU A 25 -2.48 9.18 18.94
N CYS A 26 -1.31 8.59 18.71
CA CYS A 26 -0.02 9.09 19.17
C CYS A 26 0.56 10.18 18.26
N GLY A 27 -0.16 10.59 17.21
CA GLY A 27 0.20 11.72 16.33
C GLY A 27 0.93 11.34 15.03
N ALA A 28 0.94 10.06 14.63
CA ALA A 28 1.41 9.69 13.29
C ALA A 28 0.50 10.33 12.22
N GLY A 29 1.09 11.09 11.29
CA GLY A 29 0.36 11.83 10.26
C GLY A 29 0.08 11.07 8.96
N GLU A 30 0.68 9.88 8.79
CA GLU A 30 0.53 9.01 7.62
C GLU A 30 1.03 7.59 7.98
N LEU A 31 0.48 6.56 7.35
CA LEU A 31 0.88 5.17 7.57
C LEU A 31 1.36 4.52 6.27
N LEU A 32 2.59 4.02 6.27
CA LEU A 32 3.09 3.13 5.22
C LEU A 32 2.83 1.68 5.65
N VAL A 33 1.92 1.02 4.94
CA VAL A 33 1.48 -0.34 5.25
C VAL A 33 2.12 -1.31 4.26
N THR A 34 3.08 -2.09 4.74
CA THR A 34 3.69 -3.18 3.96
C THR A 34 3.15 -4.52 4.43
N SER A 35 2.53 -5.28 3.53
CA SER A 35 2.21 -6.69 3.81
C SER A 35 3.43 -7.55 3.54
N MET A 36 3.88 -8.29 4.57
CA MET A 36 5.01 -9.23 4.45
C MET A 36 4.64 -10.44 3.58
N ASP A 37 3.35 -10.81 3.53
CA ASP A 37 2.87 -11.99 2.80
C ASP A 37 2.92 -11.77 1.28
N THR A 38 2.74 -10.52 0.84
CA THR A 38 2.77 -10.16 -0.59
C THR A 38 4.08 -9.51 -1.01
N ASP A 39 4.96 -9.12 -0.08
CA ASP A 39 6.20 -8.44 -0.43
C ASP A 39 7.11 -9.30 -1.33
N GLY A 40 7.58 -8.70 -2.42
CA GLY A 40 8.36 -9.38 -3.46
C GLY A 40 7.61 -10.40 -4.32
N GLN A 41 6.34 -10.73 -4.04
CA GLN A 41 5.60 -11.77 -4.77
C GLN A 41 5.07 -11.33 -6.13
N LYS A 42 4.90 -10.02 -6.34
CA LYS A 42 4.31 -9.43 -7.58
C LYS A 42 2.91 -9.97 -7.90
N THR A 43 2.16 -10.43 -6.90
CA THR A 43 0.80 -11.00 -7.05
C THR A 43 -0.33 -10.06 -6.66
N GLY A 44 -0.01 -8.80 -6.30
CA GLY A 44 -0.96 -7.82 -5.80
C GLY A 44 -0.62 -7.36 -4.40
N TYR A 45 -1.15 -6.19 -4.03
CA TYR A 45 -1.13 -5.74 -2.64
C TYR A 45 -2.13 -6.55 -1.80
N ASP A 46 -1.94 -6.57 -0.48
CA ASP A 46 -2.91 -7.16 0.44
C ASP A 46 -4.09 -6.20 0.67
N ASN A 47 -5.09 -6.27 -0.22
CA ASN A 47 -6.25 -5.37 -0.20
C ASN A 47 -7.13 -5.55 1.04
N ASP A 48 -7.15 -6.74 1.64
CA ASP A 48 -7.92 -6.98 2.88
C ASP A 48 -7.25 -6.27 4.06
N LEU A 49 -5.92 -6.37 4.18
CA LEU A 49 -5.14 -5.61 5.17
C LEU A 49 -5.33 -4.11 4.98
N LEU A 50 -5.17 -3.64 3.74
CA LEU A 50 -5.30 -2.22 3.42
C LEU A 50 -6.69 -1.70 3.77
N SER A 51 -7.75 -2.39 3.34
CA SER A 51 -9.12 -1.92 3.60
C SER A 51 -9.45 -1.91 5.10
N SER A 52 -8.93 -2.89 5.85
CA SER A 52 -9.06 -2.95 7.31
C SER A 52 -8.35 -1.78 7.99
N ILE A 53 -7.11 -1.47 7.61
CA ILE A 53 -6.35 -0.36 8.19
C ILE A 53 -6.94 0.99 7.76
N SER A 54 -7.12 1.23 6.46
CA SER A 54 -7.69 2.47 5.93
C SER A 54 -9.08 2.78 6.50
N GLY A 55 -9.92 1.77 6.70
CA GLY A 55 -11.23 1.94 7.35
C GLY A 55 -11.16 2.21 8.86
N SER A 56 -9.98 2.07 9.47
CA SER A 56 -9.79 2.16 10.92
C SER A 56 -9.13 3.45 11.37
N VAL A 57 -8.55 4.23 10.46
CA VAL A 57 -7.79 5.46 10.73
C VAL A 57 -8.30 6.62 9.87
N THR A 58 -7.94 7.84 10.25
CA THR A 58 -8.32 9.07 9.53
C THR A 58 -7.14 9.74 8.82
N VAL A 59 -5.94 9.19 8.95
CA VAL A 59 -4.72 9.69 8.29
C VAL A 59 -4.48 8.93 6.99
N PRO A 60 -3.75 9.51 6.02
CA PRO A 60 -3.46 8.83 4.76
C PRO A 60 -2.74 7.49 4.95
N VAL A 61 -3.09 6.52 4.10
CA VAL A 61 -2.49 5.18 4.05
C VAL A 61 -1.80 4.95 2.71
N ILE A 62 -0.53 4.55 2.75
CA ILE A 62 0.27 4.17 1.59
C ILE A 62 0.33 2.63 1.51
N ALA A 63 -0.17 2.07 0.41
CA ALA A 63 -0.03 0.65 0.12
C ALA A 63 1.40 0.30 -0.32
N SER A 64 1.98 -0.74 0.27
CA SER A 64 3.35 -1.22 -0.02
C SER A 64 3.41 -2.76 0.02
N GLY A 65 4.29 -3.33 -0.80
CA GLY A 65 4.51 -4.79 -0.89
C GLY A 65 3.51 -5.51 -1.82
N GLY A 66 4.02 -6.04 -2.95
CA GLY A 66 3.28 -6.97 -3.81
C GLY A 66 2.85 -6.47 -5.19
N ALA A 67 3.07 -5.19 -5.52
CA ALA A 67 2.83 -4.68 -6.88
C ALA A 67 3.54 -5.54 -7.93
N GLY A 68 2.84 -5.81 -9.04
CA GLY A 68 3.31 -6.70 -10.12
C GLY A 68 2.74 -6.39 -11.48
N ALA A 69 1.51 -5.86 -11.52
CA ALA A 69 0.82 -5.43 -12.73
C ALA A 69 0.10 -4.10 -12.48
N LEU A 70 -0.36 -3.45 -13.56
CA LEU A 70 -1.07 -2.16 -13.50
C LEU A 70 -2.35 -2.26 -12.66
N GLU A 71 -3.04 -3.40 -12.73
CA GLU A 71 -4.26 -3.73 -11.99
C GLU A 71 -4.05 -3.58 -10.49
N HIS A 72 -2.90 -4.01 -9.99
CA HIS A 72 -2.62 -4.01 -8.54
C HIS A 72 -2.64 -2.59 -7.97
N PHE A 73 -2.21 -1.58 -8.73
CA PHE A 73 -2.25 -0.18 -8.29
C PHE A 73 -3.69 0.34 -8.21
N TYR A 74 -4.54 -0.01 -9.17
CA TYR A 74 -5.96 0.34 -9.14
C TYR A 74 -6.67 -0.35 -7.96
N ASP A 75 -6.39 -1.64 -7.77
CA ASP A 75 -7.03 -2.45 -6.74
C ASP A 75 -6.69 -1.95 -5.33
N ALA A 76 -5.44 -1.55 -5.08
CA ALA A 76 -5.04 -0.97 -3.79
C ALA A 76 -5.77 0.35 -3.49
N LEU A 77 -5.95 1.22 -4.49
CA LEU A 77 -6.64 2.49 -4.32
C LEU A 77 -8.17 2.31 -4.16
N VAL A 78 -8.77 1.38 -4.91
CA VAL A 78 -10.23 1.21 -4.97
C VAL A 78 -10.76 0.22 -3.94
N TYR A 79 -10.18 -0.99 -3.89
CA TYR A 79 -10.61 -2.04 -2.97
C TYR A 79 -9.85 -2.00 -1.65
N GLY A 80 -8.53 -1.77 -1.71
CA GLY A 80 -7.71 -1.55 -0.52
C GLY A 80 -7.96 -0.21 0.16
N LYS A 81 -8.61 0.75 -0.52
CA LYS A 81 -8.88 2.11 -0.02
C LYS A 81 -7.64 2.83 0.48
N SER A 82 -6.47 2.57 -0.11
CA SER A 82 -5.26 3.34 0.20
C SER A 82 -5.33 4.71 -0.51
N ASP A 83 -4.72 5.72 0.10
CA ASP A 83 -4.62 7.07 -0.46
C ASP A 83 -3.45 7.19 -1.44
N ALA A 84 -2.44 6.33 -1.28
CA ALA A 84 -1.28 6.24 -2.14
C ALA A 84 -0.84 4.78 -2.34
N VAL A 85 0.01 4.59 -3.34
CA VAL A 85 0.62 3.30 -3.69
C VAL A 85 2.13 3.48 -3.85
N LEU A 86 2.90 2.55 -3.30
CA LEU A 86 4.35 2.48 -3.38
C LEU A 86 4.75 1.18 -4.07
N ALA A 87 5.67 1.29 -5.02
CA ALA A 87 6.35 0.14 -5.64
C ALA A 87 7.83 0.50 -5.86
N ALA A 88 8.70 -0.51 -5.84
CA ALA A 88 10.16 -0.32 -5.94
C ALA A 88 10.76 -1.08 -7.14
N SER A 89 10.86 -2.40 -7.04
CA SER A 89 11.56 -3.26 -8.03
C SER A 89 11.01 -3.11 -9.46
N LEU A 90 9.70 -3.00 -9.63
CA LEU A 90 9.08 -2.77 -10.95
C LEU A 90 9.63 -1.53 -11.66
N PHE A 91 9.84 -0.45 -10.90
CA PHE A 91 10.37 0.80 -11.44
C PHE A 91 11.89 0.78 -11.57
N HIS A 92 12.60 0.19 -10.61
CA HIS A 92 14.07 0.08 -10.65
C HIS A 92 14.56 -0.76 -11.84
N PHE A 93 13.82 -1.80 -12.21
CA PHE A 93 14.17 -2.68 -13.33
C PHE A 93 13.50 -2.29 -14.65
N GLY A 94 12.72 -1.20 -14.65
CA GLY A 94 12.05 -0.70 -15.86
C GLY A 94 10.97 -1.63 -16.41
N GLU A 95 10.42 -2.53 -15.58
CA GLU A 95 9.29 -3.39 -15.94
C GLU A 95 8.02 -2.57 -16.14
N LEU A 96 7.87 -1.49 -15.37
CA LEU A 96 6.86 -0.45 -15.55
C LEU A 96 7.51 0.92 -15.35
N ARG A 97 6.89 1.95 -15.92
CA ARG A 97 7.18 3.36 -15.67
C ARG A 97 6.07 3.98 -14.86
N VAL A 98 6.42 4.97 -14.05
CA VAL A 98 5.44 5.79 -13.32
C VAL A 98 4.42 6.43 -14.26
N SER A 99 4.84 6.82 -15.48
CA SER A 99 3.93 7.35 -16.51
C SER A 99 2.89 6.34 -16.96
N GLU A 100 3.25 5.06 -17.10
CA GLU A 100 2.33 4.00 -17.51
C GLU A 100 1.28 3.72 -16.43
N VAL A 101 1.71 3.65 -15.17
CA VAL A 101 0.80 3.53 -14.02
C VAL A 101 -0.16 4.70 -13.96
N LYS A 102 0.32 5.93 -14.15
CA LYS A 102 -0.52 7.12 -14.13
C LYS A 102 -1.51 7.17 -15.28
N SER A 103 -1.09 6.86 -16.51
CA SER A 103 -2.02 6.78 -17.65
C SER A 103 -3.11 5.76 -17.38
N TYR A 104 -2.74 4.57 -16.91
CA TYR A 104 -3.68 3.50 -16.57
C TYR A 104 -4.70 3.92 -15.51
N LEU A 105 -4.24 4.55 -14.42
CA LEU A 105 -5.12 5.04 -13.35
C LEU A 105 -6.05 6.16 -13.86
N SER A 106 -5.50 7.09 -14.64
CA SER A 106 -6.27 8.19 -15.25
C SER A 106 -7.37 7.68 -16.18
N ASP A 107 -7.06 6.68 -17.02
CA ASP A 107 -8.02 6.08 -17.95
C ASP A 107 -9.17 5.36 -17.24
N ARG A 108 -8.97 5.01 -15.96
CA ARG A 108 -10.00 4.44 -15.07
C ARG A 108 -10.66 5.47 -14.15
N GLY A 109 -10.43 6.75 -14.39
CA GLY A 109 -11.07 7.84 -13.65
C GLY A 109 -10.47 8.13 -12.29
N ILE A 110 -9.29 7.58 -11.96
CA ILE A 110 -8.56 7.95 -10.74
C ILE A 110 -7.80 9.26 -11.00
N PRO A 111 -8.06 10.33 -10.24
CA PRO A 111 -7.32 11.58 -10.40
C PRO A 111 -5.84 11.38 -10.08
N VAL A 112 -4.99 11.65 -11.06
CA VAL A 112 -3.54 11.58 -10.90
C VAL A 112 -2.88 12.85 -11.41
N ARG A 113 -1.75 13.22 -10.80
CA ARG A 113 -0.90 14.30 -11.32
C ARG A 113 -0.27 13.84 -12.64
N LYS A 114 -0.67 14.47 -13.76
CA LYS A 114 -0.09 14.21 -15.10
C LYS A 114 1.43 14.43 -15.10
N VAL A 115 2.11 13.66 -15.93
CA VAL A 115 3.55 13.80 -16.19
C VAL A 115 3.65 14.28 -17.64
N GLU A 116 4.27 15.43 -17.84
CA GLU A 116 4.67 15.95 -19.15
C GLU A 116 5.99 15.33 -19.58
#